data_AF-A0A2W6TXH2-F1
#
_entry.id   AF-A0A2W6TXH2-F1
#
_cell.length_a   1.000
_cell.length_b   1.000
_cell.length_c   1.000
_cell.angle_alpha   90.00
_cell.angle_beta   90.00
_cell.angle_gamma   90.00
#
_symmetry.space_group_name_H-M   'P 1'
#
loop_
_entity.id
_entity.type
_entity.pdbx_description
1 polymer ?
#
loop_
_entity_poly.entity_id
_entity_poly.type
_entity_poly.pdbx_seq_one_letter_code
_entity_poly.pdbx_strand_id
1 'polypeptide(L)'
;MELKKYIVAIFYALSSTAVVSAQYKEPEKKDKIEALYPQVSFDSLQAKQKLGKGTATIKGVAFTKAKSKWGLKVGQRIYANQIKVTLFPVTPYLESWYALRKEKESLRKRRYVYLSKDAYRYRFEAITNSDGEFTFHNMKPGKYFLQGFLGYTHNGTYNEYTGTGYNNYGGQTDYYQQKSYSVDYEDRIEAFVEVKEDGEIVRVNLH
;
A
#
# COMPACT_ATOMS: atom_id res chain seq x y z
N MET A 1 11.98 -72.70 14.97
CA MET A 1 10.62 -73.28 15.04
C MET A 1 9.87 -72.42 16.04
N GLU A 2 8.97 -71.50 15.72
CA GLU A 2 8.11 -71.28 14.56
C GLU A 2 7.83 -69.77 14.45
N LEU A 3 7.78 -69.32 13.20
CA LEU A 3 7.48 -67.97 12.74
C LEU A 3 5.96 -67.86 12.52
N LYS A 4 5.22 -66.96 13.19
CA LYS A 4 3.86 -66.58 12.74
C LYS A 4 3.53 -65.10 12.99
N LYS A 5 3.73 -64.33 11.91
CA LYS A 5 2.94 -63.21 11.37
C LYS A 5 1.81 -62.65 12.24
N TYR A 6 1.87 -61.36 12.56
CA TYR A 6 0.68 -60.49 12.62
C TYR A 6 1.02 -59.10 12.05
N ILE A 7 0.49 -58.87 10.84
CA ILE A 7 0.37 -57.59 10.13
C ILE A 7 -1.02 -57.07 10.44
N VAL A 8 -1.19 -55.99 11.22
CA VAL A 8 -2.42 -55.16 11.33
C VAL A 8 -2.02 -53.89 12.11
N ALA A 9 -2.34 -52.63 11.80
CA ALA A 9 -2.86 -51.93 10.62
C ALA A 9 -2.50 -50.44 10.83
N ILE A 10 -2.07 -49.77 9.76
CA ILE A 10 -1.84 -48.31 9.74
C ILE A 10 -3.21 -47.64 9.63
N PHE A 11 -3.65 -46.96 10.69
CA PHE A 11 -4.84 -46.10 10.66
C PHE A 11 -4.50 -44.80 9.91
N TYR A 12 -4.85 -44.73 8.63
CA TYR A 12 -4.95 -43.47 7.90
C TYR A 12 -6.18 -42.70 8.43
N ALA A 13 -5.94 -41.64 9.19
CA ALA A 13 -6.97 -40.65 9.47
C ALA A 13 -7.21 -39.81 8.20
N LEU A 14 -8.17 -40.23 7.37
CA LEU A 14 -8.79 -39.34 6.39
C LEU A 14 -9.59 -38.30 7.15
N SER A 15 -9.03 -37.09 7.31
CA SER A 15 -9.81 -35.92 7.71
C SER A 15 -10.81 -35.62 6.59
N SER A 16 -12.06 -36.01 6.79
CA SER A 16 -13.17 -35.62 5.93
C SER A 16 -13.35 -34.11 6.01
N THR A 17 -12.98 -33.37 4.96
CA THR A 17 -13.49 -32.01 4.80
C THR A 17 -14.98 -32.12 4.53
N ALA A 18 -15.81 -31.78 5.52
CA ALA A 18 -17.25 -31.69 5.32
C ALA A 18 -17.51 -30.60 4.28
N VAL A 19 -17.87 -31.00 3.06
CA VAL A 19 -18.36 -30.06 2.06
C VAL A 19 -19.75 -29.66 2.51
N VAL A 20 -19.89 -28.42 2.99
CA VAL A 20 -21.19 -27.87 3.36
C VAL A 20 -21.99 -27.68 2.07
N SER A 21 -22.91 -28.61 1.80
CA SER A 21 -23.87 -28.52 0.71
C SER A 21 -25.23 -28.12 1.27
N ALA A 22 -25.86 -27.10 0.69
CA ALA A 22 -27.22 -26.68 1.01
C ALA A 22 -28.08 -26.68 -0.25
N GLN A 23 -29.40 -26.82 -0.08
CA GLN A 23 -30.38 -26.80 -1.18
C GLN A 23 -30.37 -25.48 -1.97
N TYR A 24 -29.97 -24.38 -1.32
CA TYR A 24 -29.86 -23.07 -1.93
C TYR A 24 -28.62 -22.36 -1.38
N LYS A 25 -27.78 -21.86 -2.28
CA LYS A 25 -26.67 -20.95 -1.95
C LYS A 25 -27.12 -19.56 -2.34
N GLU A 26 -27.31 -18.69 -1.35
CA GLU A 26 -27.60 -17.28 -1.57
C GLU A 26 -26.55 -16.68 -2.53
N PRO A 27 -26.94 -16.01 -3.62
CA PRO A 27 -25.98 -15.38 -4.50
C PRO A 27 -25.24 -14.28 -3.73
N GLU A 28 -23.91 -14.25 -3.87
CA GLU A 28 -23.11 -13.19 -3.26
C GLU A 28 -23.56 -11.83 -3.81
N LYS A 29 -23.93 -10.92 -2.90
CA LYS A 29 -24.22 -9.54 -3.25
C LYS A 29 -22.91 -8.90 -3.74
N LYS A 30 -22.76 -8.73 -5.05
CA LYS A 30 -21.62 -8.02 -5.62
C LYS A 30 -21.63 -6.60 -5.09
N ASP A 31 -20.64 -6.27 -4.28
CA ASP A 31 -20.44 -4.90 -3.84
C ASP A 31 -20.23 -4.00 -5.06
N LYS A 32 -21.00 -2.91 -5.14
CA LYS A 32 -20.90 -1.96 -6.25
C LYS A 32 -19.60 -1.16 -6.11
N ILE A 33 -18.61 -1.48 -6.93
CA ILE A 33 -17.40 -0.68 -7.10
C ILE A 33 -17.69 0.34 -8.21
N GLU A 34 -17.46 1.62 -7.91
CA GLU A 34 -17.61 2.70 -8.88
C GLU A 34 -16.22 3.18 -9.32
N ALA A 35 -15.89 2.92 -10.58
CA ALA A 35 -14.66 3.37 -11.20
C ALA A 35 -14.93 4.66 -11.98
N LEU A 36 -14.20 5.72 -11.63
CA LEU A 36 -14.31 7.03 -12.26
C LEU A 36 -13.04 7.33 -13.04
N TYR A 37 -13.20 8.06 -14.14
CA TYR A 37 -12.11 8.48 -15.02
C TYR A 37 -12.29 9.96 -15.37
N PRO A 38 -11.19 10.68 -15.66
CA PRO A 38 -11.26 12.01 -16.25
C PRO A 38 -12.06 12.00 -17.56
N GLN A 39 -12.88 13.04 -17.75
CA GLN A 39 -13.63 13.25 -19.00
C GLN A 39 -12.79 13.96 -20.08
N VAL A 40 -11.68 14.58 -19.69
CA VAL A 40 -10.74 15.21 -20.63
C VAL A 40 -10.07 14.14 -21.47
N SER A 41 -9.89 14.40 -22.77
CA SER A 41 -9.16 13.49 -23.67
C SER A 41 -7.67 13.46 -23.33
N PHE A 42 -7.06 12.29 -23.46
CA PHE A 42 -5.62 12.14 -23.21
C PHE A 42 -4.81 12.47 -24.46
N ASP A 43 -3.92 13.46 -24.36
CA ASP A 43 -2.94 13.79 -25.40
C ASP A 43 -1.62 13.04 -25.18
N SER A 44 -1.45 11.97 -25.94
CA SER A 44 -0.25 11.13 -25.90
C SER A 44 1.01 11.82 -26.41
N LEU A 45 0.90 12.75 -27.37
CA LEU A 45 2.04 13.47 -27.93
C LEU A 45 2.59 14.45 -26.91
N GLN A 46 1.71 15.18 -26.22
CA GLN A 46 2.12 16.08 -25.14
C GLN A 46 2.83 15.31 -24.01
N ALA A 47 2.27 14.17 -23.59
CA ALA A 47 2.90 13.34 -22.55
C ALA A 47 4.28 12.84 -22.99
N LYS A 48 4.40 12.36 -24.24
CA LYS A 48 5.67 11.90 -24.82
C LYS A 48 6.71 13.01 -24.89
N GLN A 49 6.32 14.23 -25.28
CA GLN A 49 7.21 15.37 -25.36
C GLN A 49 7.74 15.81 -23.99
N LYS A 50 6.90 15.75 -22.95
CA LYS A 50 7.31 16.06 -21.57
C LYS A 50 8.23 14.99 -20.98
N LEU A 51 8.05 13.73 -21.35
CA LEU A 51 8.94 12.62 -21.00
C LEU A 51 10.13 12.47 -21.97
N GLY A 52 10.35 13.44 -22.86
CA GLY A 52 11.52 13.45 -23.73
C GLY A 52 12.82 13.48 -22.92
N LYS A 53 13.92 13.05 -23.54
CA LYS A 53 15.25 13.15 -22.93
C LYS A 53 15.60 14.62 -22.69
N GLY A 54 16.00 14.94 -21.47
CA GLY A 54 16.69 16.18 -21.11
C GLY A 54 18.00 15.87 -20.39
N THR A 55 18.53 16.83 -19.64
CA THR A 55 19.81 16.71 -18.92
C THR A 55 19.67 16.88 -17.40
N ALA A 56 18.48 17.22 -16.91
CA ALA A 56 18.24 17.39 -15.48
C ALA A 56 18.11 16.04 -14.75
N THR A 57 18.19 16.08 -13.42
CA THR A 57 18.06 14.92 -12.53
C THR A 57 17.14 15.24 -11.36
N ILE A 58 16.20 14.35 -11.08
CA ILE A 58 15.38 14.43 -9.87
C ILE A 58 15.90 13.37 -8.90
N LYS A 59 16.37 13.80 -7.73
CA LYS A 59 16.76 12.93 -6.61
C LYS A 59 15.75 13.08 -5.49
N GLY A 60 15.34 11.99 -4.86
CA GLY A 60 14.42 12.09 -3.75
C GLY A 60 14.57 11.02 -2.71
N VAL A 61 13.91 11.24 -1.59
CA VAL A 61 13.82 10.30 -0.46
C VAL A 61 12.35 10.07 -0.15
N ALA A 62 11.92 8.82 -0.25
CA ALA A 62 10.57 8.36 0.01
C ALA A 62 10.46 7.79 1.42
N PHE A 63 9.49 8.29 2.19
CA PHE A 63 9.22 7.81 3.54
C PHE A 63 7.78 8.11 3.95
N THR A 64 7.27 7.45 4.98
CA THR A 64 6.07 7.87 5.70
C THR A 64 6.35 7.99 7.20
N LYS A 65 5.32 8.31 7.98
CA LYS A 65 5.34 8.24 9.43
C LYS A 65 4.08 7.53 9.90
N ALA A 66 4.18 6.80 11.00
CA ALA A 66 3.04 6.13 11.59
C ALA A 66 1.94 7.14 11.96
N LYS A 67 0.68 6.76 11.80
CA LYS A 67 -0.45 7.59 12.24
C LYS A 67 -0.64 7.42 13.74
N SER A 68 -0.78 8.53 14.46
CA SER A 68 -1.26 8.53 15.85
C SER A 68 -2.71 8.06 15.94
N LYS A 69 -3.19 7.84 17.17
CA LYS A 69 -4.61 7.57 17.45
C LYS A 69 -5.57 8.62 16.86
N TRP A 70 -5.09 9.84 16.65
CA TRP A 70 -5.84 10.96 16.07
C TRP A 70 -5.68 11.08 14.54
N GLY A 71 -5.02 10.12 13.89
CA GLY A 71 -4.81 10.10 12.44
C GLY A 71 -3.66 11.00 11.93
N LEU A 72 -3.00 11.76 12.80
CA LEU A 72 -1.85 12.59 12.44
C LEU A 72 -0.59 11.74 12.25
N LYS A 73 0.13 11.94 11.14
CA LYS A 73 1.44 11.31 10.86
C LYS A 73 2.51 11.84 11.82
N VAL A 74 2.96 11.02 12.76
CA VAL A 74 3.92 11.39 13.82
C VAL A 74 4.98 10.30 14.02
N GLY A 75 6.06 10.64 14.71
CA GLY A 75 7.14 9.71 15.04
C GLY A 75 8.26 9.65 13.99
N GLN A 76 9.02 8.55 14.04
CA GLN A 76 10.20 8.33 13.19
C GLN A 76 9.79 8.09 11.73
N ARG A 77 10.71 8.40 10.81
CA ARG A 77 10.54 8.11 9.39
C ARG A 77 10.59 6.60 9.17
N ILE A 78 9.58 6.11 8.47
CA ILE A 78 9.57 4.76 7.91
C ILE A 78 10.00 4.92 6.45
N TYR A 79 11.26 4.61 6.16
CA TYR A 79 11.80 4.74 4.81
C TYR A 79 11.21 3.71 3.87
N ALA A 80 11.02 4.13 2.62
CA ALA A 80 10.42 3.30 1.59
C ALA A 80 11.46 2.31 1.05
N ASN A 81 11.54 1.12 1.64
CA ASN A 81 12.53 0.12 1.25
C ASN A 81 12.06 -0.65 0.00
N GLN A 82 12.81 -0.58 -1.11
CA GLN A 82 12.58 -1.35 -2.33
C GLN A 82 11.18 -1.20 -2.94
N ILE A 83 10.55 -0.03 -2.78
CA ILE A 83 9.26 0.27 -3.42
C ILE A 83 9.47 0.94 -4.78
N LYS A 84 8.46 0.80 -5.63
CA LYS A 84 8.36 1.52 -6.90
C LYS A 84 7.85 2.94 -6.68
N VAL A 85 8.62 3.91 -7.15
CA VAL A 85 8.19 5.30 -7.33
C VAL A 85 7.88 5.50 -8.82
N THR A 86 6.68 5.96 -9.10
CA THR A 86 6.20 6.28 -10.45
C THR A 86 6.20 7.79 -10.65
N LEU A 87 6.63 8.22 -11.83
CA LEU A 87 6.67 9.62 -12.22
C LEU A 87 5.84 9.81 -13.48
N PHE A 88 4.86 10.71 -13.39
CA PHE A 88 3.99 11.10 -14.49
C PHE A 88 4.29 12.53 -14.95
N PRO A 89 4.25 12.82 -16.25
CA PRO A 89 4.29 14.19 -16.74
C PRO A 89 2.97 14.89 -16.36
N VAL A 90 3.04 16.12 -15.85
CA VAL A 90 1.83 16.89 -15.55
C VAL A 90 1.22 17.40 -16.85
N THR A 91 0.15 16.75 -17.29
CA THR A 91 -0.69 17.13 -18.44
C THR A 91 -2.07 17.58 -17.95
N PRO A 92 -2.90 18.26 -18.77
CA PRO A 92 -4.27 18.60 -18.40
C PRO A 92 -5.10 17.35 -18.01
N TYR A 93 -4.80 16.20 -18.62
CA TYR A 93 -5.40 14.93 -18.24
C TYR A 93 -5.02 14.52 -16.80
N LEU A 94 -3.74 14.62 -16.42
CA LEU A 94 -3.30 14.30 -15.06
C LEU A 94 -3.90 15.28 -14.04
N GLU A 95 -3.98 16.57 -14.37
CA GLU A 95 -4.57 17.58 -13.50
C GLU A 95 -6.06 17.30 -13.25
N SER A 96 -6.81 16.98 -14.31
CA SER A 96 -8.22 16.60 -14.18
C SER A 96 -8.42 15.30 -13.40
N TRP A 97 -7.53 14.31 -13.58
CA TRP A 97 -7.49 13.11 -12.73
C TRP A 97 -7.27 13.44 -11.26
N TYR A 98 -6.28 14.28 -10.96
CA TYR A 98 -5.94 14.65 -9.60
C TYR A 98 -7.08 15.41 -8.92
N ALA A 99 -7.73 16.33 -9.63
CA ALA A 99 -8.90 17.07 -9.16
C ALA A 99 -10.10 16.15 -8.91
N LEU A 100 -10.42 15.26 -9.86
CA LEU A 100 -11.52 14.31 -9.73
C LEU A 100 -11.30 13.36 -8.54
N ARG A 101 -10.06 12.89 -8.34
CA ARG A 101 -9.68 12.06 -7.19
C ARG A 101 -9.93 12.78 -5.89
N LYS A 102 -9.45 14.03 -5.75
CA LYS A 102 -9.66 14.85 -4.57
C LYS A 102 -11.15 15.05 -4.23
N GLU A 103 -11.99 15.16 -5.25
CA GLU A 103 -13.42 15.43 -5.06
C GLU A 103 -14.26 14.16 -4.82
N LYS A 104 -13.97 13.07 -5.52
CA LYS A 104 -14.87 11.91 -5.59
C LYS A 104 -14.33 10.63 -4.95
N GLU A 105 -13.00 10.46 -4.85
CA GLU A 105 -12.41 9.22 -4.33
C GLU A 105 -12.85 8.97 -2.88
N SER A 106 -13.28 7.75 -2.58
CA SER A 106 -13.70 7.37 -1.24
C SER A 106 -13.64 5.86 -1.06
N LEU A 107 -12.72 5.40 -0.22
CA LEU A 107 -12.60 3.98 0.15
C LEU A 107 -13.87 3.47 0.83
N ARG A 108 -14.49 4.29 1.71
CA ARG A 108 -15.76 3.97 2.38
C ARG A 108 -16.91 3.74 1.39
N LYS A 109 -16.97 4.55 0.32
CA LYS A 109 -17.99 4.41 -0.74
C LYS A 109 -17.54 3.52 -1.89
N ARG A 110 -16.35 2.91 -1.81
CA ARG A 110 -15.73 2.10 -2.87
C ARG A 110 -15.71 2.81 -4.24
N ARG A 111 -15.45 4.12 -4.22
CA ARG A 111 -15.28 4.96 -5.40
C ARG A 111 -13.81 5.19 -5.63
N TYR A 112 -13.31 4.79 -6.79
CA TYR A 112 -11.89 4.86 -7.13
C TYR A 112 -11.72 5.66 -8.42
N VAL A 113 -10.72 6.54 -8.43
CA VAL A 113 -10.44 7.39 -9.59
C VAL A 113 -9.17 6.91 -10.28
N TYR A 114 -9.31 6.38 -11.49
CA TYR A 114 -8.21 5.78 -12.23
C TYR A 114 -7.75 6.68 -13.38
N LEU A 115 -6.46 6.58 -13.69
CA LEU A 115 -5.95 7.02 -14.99
C LEU A 115 -6.42 6.04 -16.07
N SER A 116 -6.67 6.54 -17.27
CA SER A 116 -6.84 5.65 -18.43
C SER A 116 -5.57 4.80 -18.65
N LYS A 117 -5.74 3.63 -19.27
CA LYS A 117 -4.62 2.77 -19.64
C LYS A 117 -3.61 3.50 -20.52
N ASP A 118 -4.08 4.37 -21.40
CA ASP A 118 -3.22 5.15 -22.29
C ASP A 118 -2.39 6.18 -21.52
N ALA A 119 -3.00 6.91 -20.58
CA ALA A 119 -2.27 7.84 -19.73
C ALA A 119 -1.24 7.12 -18.85
N TYR A 120 -1.62 5.97 -18.27
CA TYR A 120 -0.75 5.21 -17.36
C TYR A 120 0.52 4.68 -18.05
N ARG A 121 0.49 4.46 -19.37
CA ARG A 121 1.67 4.02 -20.14
C ARG A 121 2.79 5.07 -20.19
N TYR A 122 2.45 6.35 -20.08
CA TYR A 122 3.41 7.45 -20.12
C TYR A 122 3.89 7.80 -18.71
N ARG A 123 4.82 6.98 -18.20
CA ARG A 123 5.46 7.18 -16.90
C ARG A 123 6.91 6.72 -16.91
N PHE A 124 7.69 7.25 -15.98
CA PHE A 124 8.94 6.64 -15.57
C PHE A 124 8.78 5.93 -14.24
N GLU A 125 9.64 4.95 -13.98
CA GLU A 125 9.66 4.18 -12.74
C GLU A 125 11.09 4.17 -12.19
N ALA A 126 11.20 4.32 -10.88
CA ALA A 126 12.44 4.11 -10.14
C ALA A 126 12.13 3.19 -8.96
N ILE A 127 13.10 2.38 -8.55
CA ILE A 127 13.02 1.59 -7.32
C ILE A 127 13.88 2.28 -6.28
N THR A 128 13.33 2.41 -5.08
CA THR A 128 14.00 3.01 -3.93
C THR A 128 15.03 2.04 -3.33
N ASN A 129 16.14 2.56 -2.81
CA ASN A 129 17.05 1.75 -2.00
C ASN A 129 16.49 1.53 -0.57
N SER A 130 17.29 0.91 0.31
CA SER A 130 16.91 0.67 1.71
C SER A 130 16.65 1.94 2.51
N ASP A 131 17.28 3.04 2.10
CA ASP A 131 17.16 4.35 2.74
C ASP A 131 16.06 5.21 2.09
N GLY A 132 15.23 4.62 1.22
CA GLY A 132 14.15 5.30 0.53
C GLY A 132 14.60 6.22 -0.60
N GLU A 133 15.88 6.23 -0.96
CA GLU A 133 16.41 7.11 -1.99
C GLU A 133 16.06 6.59 -3.39
N PHE A 134 15.70 7.50 -4.29
CA PHE A 134 15.43 7.22 -5.69
C PHE A 134 15.98 8.33 -6.59
N THR A 135 16.22 8.02 -7.86
CA THR A 135 16.68 9.00 -8.85
C THR A 135 16.04 8.77 -10.21
N PHE A 136 15.62 9.87 -10.85
CA PHE A 136 15.24 9.92 -12.26
C PHE A 136 16.27 10.77 -13.01
N HIS A 137 16.96 10.16 -13.97
CA HIS A 137 17.96 10.82 -14.81
C HIS A 137 17.37 11.29 -16.14
N ASN A 138 18.07 12.22 -16.81
CA ASN A 138 17.76 12.70 -18.16
C ASN A 138 16.37 13.33 -18.25
N MET A 139 15.98 14.07 -17.22
CA MET A 139 14.70 14.76 -17.15
C MET A 139 14.75 16.05 -17.96
N LYS A 140 13.65 16.35 -18.66
CA LYS A 140 13.45 17.62 -19.33
C LYS A 140 12.90 18.67 -18.36
N PRO A 141 13.12 19.98 -18.57
CA PRO A 141 12.37 21.01 -17.87
C PRO A 141 10.86 20.81 -17.99
N GLY A 142 10.16 20.91 -16.87
CA GLY A 142 8.73 20.67 -16.77
C GLY A 142 8.26 20.26 -15.37
N LYS A 143 6.94 20.16 -15.23
CA LYS A 143 6.28 19.70 -14.01
C LYS A 143 5.97 18.22 -14.08
N TYR A 144 6.25 17.53 -12.97
CA TYR A 144 6.06 16.10 -12.82
C TYR A 144 5.33 15.79 -11.52
N PHE A 145 4.59 14.69 -11.53
CA PHE A 145 3.90 14.15 -10.37
C PHE A 145 4.50 12.81 -10.01
N LEU A 146 4.92 12.66 -8.76
CA LEU A 146 5.50 11.45 -8.22
C LEU A 146 4.49 10.76 -7.32
N GLN A 147 4.43 9.43 -7.41
CA GLN A 147 3.60 8.59 -6.57
C GLN A 147 4.32 7.30 -6.19
N GLY A 148 4.24 6.93 -4.91
CA GLY A 148 4.62 5.63 -4.38
C GLY A 148 3.54 5.06 -3.46
N PHE A 149 3.58 3.75 -3.25
CA PHE A 149 2.75 3.04 -2.28
C PHE A 149 3.69 2.38 -1.27
N LEU A 150 3.63 2.82 -0.03
CA LEU A 150 4.51 2.38 1.05
C LEU A 150 3.71 1.56 2.05
N GLY A 151 3.95 0.25 2.04
CA GLY A 151 3.43 -0.68 3.04
C GLY A 151 4.31 -0.71 4.30
N TYR A 152 3.71 -0.67 5.48
CA TYR A 152 4.41 -0.86 6.74
C TYR A 152 3.54 -1.58 7.78
N THR A 153 4.17 -2.39 8.61
CA THR A 153 3.51 -3.12 9.69
C THR A 153 3.76 -2.44 11.02
N HIS A 154 2.69 -2.17 11.76
CA HIS A 154 2.75 -1.71 13.15
C HIS A 154 2.54 -2.89 14.09
N ASN A 155 3.52 -3.18 14.94
CA ASN A 155 3.42 -4.20 15.98
C ASN A 155 3.17 -3.55 17.33
N GLY A 156 2.28 -4.15 18.12
CA GLY A 156 2.00 -3.71 19.49
C GLY A 156 1.74 -4.88 20.42
N THR A 157 1.69 -4.61 21.71
CA THR A 157 1.32 -5.58 22.74
C THR A 157 0.28 -5.00 23.68
N TYR A 158 -0.60 -5.85 24.20
CA TYR A 158 -1.55 -5.47 25.24
C TYR A 158 -1.62 -6.57 26.30
N ASN A 159 -2.02 -6.19 27.51
CA ASN A 159 -2.26 -7.12 28.60
C ASN A 159 -3.73 -7.55 28.56
N GLU A 160 -3.97 -8.81 28.20
CA GLU A 160 -5.28 -9.43 28.25
C GLU A 160 -5.53 -9.93 29.66
N TYR A 161 -6.64 -9.52 30.27
CA TYR A 161 -7.04 -10.05 31.56
C TYR A 161 -7.41 -11.54 31.42
N THR A 162 -6.78 -12.39 32.22
CA THR A 162 -6.95 -13.85 32.14
C THR A 162 -7.68 -14.44 33.35
N GLY A 163 -7.97 -13.64 34.38
CA GLY A 163 -8.73 -14.08 35.55
C GLY A 163 -8.25 -13.41 36.83
N THR A 164 -8.96 -13.70 37.92
CA THR A 164 -8.67 -13.18 39.26
C THR A 164 -8.47 -14.34 40.22
N GLY A 165 -7.44 -14.26 41.06
CA GLY A 165 -7.22 -15.14 42.19
C GLY A 165 -7.62 -14.48 43.50
N TYR A 166 -8.10 -15.29 44.45
CA TYR A 166 -8.42 -14.87 45.81
C TYR A 166 -7.55 -15.65 46.79
N ASN A 167 -7.02 -14.96 47.80
CA ASN A 167 -6.30 -15.61 48.91
C ASN A 167 -7.19 -15.77 50.14
N ASN A 168 -6.79 -16.65 51.07
CA ASN A 168 -7.56 -16.99 52.27
C ASN A 168 -7.76 -15.83 53.27
N TYR A 169 -7.09 -14.69 53.07
CA TYR A 169 -7.22 -13.48 53.89
C TYR A 169 -8.07 -12.40 53.23
N GLY A 170 -8.78 -12.72 52.14
CA GLY A 170 -9.67 -11.79 51.43
C GLY A 170 -8.96 -10.88 50.42
N GLY A 171 -7.68 -11.12 50.12
CA GLY A 171 -6.94 -10.40 49.09
C GLY A 171 -7.30 -10.88 47.69
N GLN A 172 -7.49 -9.93 46.77
CA GLN A 172 -7.75 -10.16 45.36
C GLN A 172 -6.49 -9.87 44.52
N THR A 173 -6.19 -10.69 43.51
CA THR A 173 -5.12 -10.44 42.54
C THR A 173 -5.60 -10.73 41.13
N ASP A 174 -5.50 -9.74 40.26
CA ASP A 174 -5.86 -9.88 38.85
C ASP A 174 -4.65 -10.34 38.03
N TYR A 175 -4.85 -11.36 37.21
CA TYR A 175 -3.84 -11.93 36.33
C TYR A 175 -4.04 -11.43 34.91
N TYR A 176 -2.92 -11.11 34.26
CA TYR A 176 -2.89 -10.65 32.88
C TYR A 176 -1.85 -11.45 32.09
N GLN A 177 -2.17 -11.72 30.83
CA GLN A 177 -1.24 -12.29 29.86
C GLN A 177 -0.91 -11.25 28.79
N GLN A 178 0.38 -11.07 28.49
CA GLN A 178 0.79 -10.21 27.38
C GLN A 178 0.46 -10.90 26.04
N LYS A 179 -0.30 -10.21 25.19
CA LYS A 179 -0.58 -10.60 23.80
C LYS A 179 0.07 -9.62 22.85
N SER A 180 0.46 -10.09 21.67
CA SER A 180 0.98 -9.28 20.57
C SER A 180 -0.04 -9.17 19.43
N TYR A 181 -0.02 -8.05 18.73
CA TYR A 181 -0.79 -7.86 17.50
C TYR A 181 0.07 -7.14 16.45
N SER A 182 -0.30 -7.32 15.19
CA SER A 182 0.28 -6.64 14.03
C SER A 182 -0.83 -6.05 13.17
N VAL A 183 -0.63 -4.82 12.70
CA VAL A 183 -1.55 -4.16 11.76
C VAL A 183 -0.75 -3.66 10.56
N ASP A 184 -1.15 -4.09 9.37
CA ASP A 184 -0.55 -3.64 8.13
C ASP A 184 -1.25 -2.37 7.64
N TYR A 185 -0.44 -1.41 7.21
CA TYR A 185 -0.85 -0.16 6.62
C TYR A 185 -0.23 -0.01 5.24
N GLU A 186 -0.94 0.69 4.34
CA GLU A 186 -0.40 1.17 3.09
C GLU A 186 -0.68 2.67 2.98
N ASP A 187 0.37 3.46 2.84
CA ASP A 187 0.27 4.90 2.59
C ASP A 187 0.64 5.20 1.14
N ARG A 188 -0.25 5.92 0.45
CA ARG A 188 0.04 6.55 -0.84
C ARG A 188 0.82 7.84 -0.59
N ILE A 189 2.06 7.91 -1.04
CA ILE A 189 2.95 9.07 -0.89
C ILE A 189 3.07 9.78 -2.24
N GLU A 190 2.90 11.11 -2.25
CA GLU A 190 2.72 11.87 -3.49
C GLU A 190 3.38 13.25 -3.42
N ALA A 191 3.97 13.71 -4.53
CA ALA A 191 4.55 15.04 -4.62
C ALA A 191 4.49 15.58 -6.04
N PHE A 192 4.29 16.89 -6.17
CA PHE A 192 4.57 17.61 -7.42
C PHE A 192 5.99 18.18 -7.36
N VAL A 193 6.72 18.04 -8.46
CA VAL A 193 8.07 18.58 -8.63
C VAL A 193 8.14 19.33 -9.94
N GLU A 194 8.97 20.37 -9.97
CA GLU A 194 9.22 21.18 -11.16
C GLU A 194 10.72 21.22 -11.41
N VAL A 195 11.11 20.87 -12.63
CA VAL A 195 12.45 21.10 -13.18
C VAL A 195 12.35 22.37 -14.01
N LYS A 196 13.10 23.40 -13.65
CA LYS A 196 13.05 24.73 -14.29
C LYS A 196 13.97 24.82 -15.49
N GLU A 197 15.13 24.19 -15.43
CA GLU A 197 16.16 24.33 -16.44
C GLU A 197 16.94 23.03 -16.70
N ASP A 198 17.60 22.97 -17.86
CA ASP A 198 18.43 21.84 -18.26
C ASP A 198 19.64 21.71 -17.33
N GLY A 199 19.98 20.48 -16.93
CA GLY A 199 21.09 20.18 -16.04
C GLY A 199 20.79 20.36 -14.54
N GLU A 200 19.61 20.85 -14.17
CA GLU A 200 19.22 21.05 -12.77
C GLU A 200 19.20 19.72 -11.99
N ILE A 201 19.63 19.75 -10.73
CA ILE A 201 19.44 18.65 -9.77
C ILE A 201 18.37 19.04 -8.76
N VAL A 202 17.16 18.54 -8.95
CA VAL A 202 16.04 18.79 -8.04
C VAL A 202 16.02 17.76 -6.92
N ARG A 203 15.88 18.21 -5.67
CA ARG A 203 15.75 17.34 -4.49
C ARG A 203 14.33 17.36 -3.96
N VAL A 204 13.74 16.18 -3.71
CA VAL A 204 12.35 16.05 -3.25
C VAL A 204 12.20 15.07 -2.08
N ASN A 205 11.36 15.42 -1.11
CA ASN A 205 10.88 14.48 -0.11
C ASN A 205 9.51 13.97 -0.54
N LEU A 206 9.35 12.65 -0.66
CA LEU A 206 8.10 12.01 -1.06
C LEU A 206 7.45 11.36 0.18
N HIS A 207 6.36 11.95 0.69
CA HIS A 207 5.72 11.56 1.97
C HIS A 207 4.20 11.82 1.96
#